data_AF-A0A7L1Z444-F1
#
_entry.id   AF-A0A7L1Z444-F1
#
_cell.length_a   1.000
_cell.length_b   1.000
_cell.length_c   1.000
_cell.angle_alpha   90.00
_cell.angle_beta   90.00
_cell.angle_gamma   90.00
#
_symmetry.space_group_name_H-M   'P 1'
#
loop_
_entity.id
_entity.type
_entity.pdbx_description
1 polymer ?
#
loop_
_entity_poly.entity_id
_entity_poly.type
_entity_poly.pdbx_seq_one_letter_code
_entity_poly.pdbx_strand_id
1 'polypeptide(L)'
;VSPGKCWSFKGHQGQVVIRLPARVHLTAITVQHITKEVSPSGTVISAPKDIAVFVSLLGSSDGEEESFLGTFTYHVEKEPIQTFPLKNVPLPRAFSYVKLLVKSNWGNPWYTCLYRVQVHGR
;
A
#
# COMPACT_ATOMS: atom_id res chain seq x y z
N VAL A 1 11.34 -8.66 6.01
CA VAL A 1 11.18 -7.40 6.79
C VAL A 1 11.50 -7.70 8.25
N SER A 2 12.03 -6.75 9.02
CA SER A 2 12.40 -6.95 10.43
C SER A 2 11.62 -5.97 11.33
N PRO A 3 11.24 -6.33 12.56
CA PRO A 3 10.48 -5.45 13.45
C PRO A 3 11.11 -4.06 13.59
N GLY A 4 10.29 -3.01 13.52
CA GLY A 4 10.73 -1.62 13.62
C GLY A 4 11.34 -1.02 12.35
N LYS A 5 11.59 -1.82 11.30
CA LYS A 5 12.03 -1.32 9.98
C LYS A 5 10.84 -1.03 9.07
N CYS A 6 9.93 -0.17 9.52
CA CYS A 6 8.77 0.32 8.78
C CYS A 6 8.77 1.84 8.67
N TRP A 7 8.05 2.36 7.68
CA TRP A 7 7.67 3.76 7.67
C TRP A 7 6.40 3.93 8.53
N SER A 8 6.54 4.63 9.65
CA SER A 8 5.43 4.98 10.53
C SER A 8 4.89 6.37 10.21
N PHE A 9 3.57 6.51 10.13
CA PHE A 9 2.90 7.82 10.08
C PHE A 9 1.87 7.95 11.21
N LYS A 10 1.61 9.19 11.62
CA LYS A 10 0.70 9.52 12.73
C LYS A 10 -0.74 9.17 12.36
N GLY A 11 -1.46 8.56 13.31
CA GLY A 11 -2.86 8.17 13.15
C GLY A 11 -3.06 6.95 12.24
N HIS A 12 -4.26 6.85 11.68
CA HIS A 12 -4.72 5.69 10.89
C HIS A 12 -4.88 6.01 9.39
N GLN A 13 -4.60 7.24 8.98
CA GLN A 13 -4.68 7.69 7.59
C GLN A 13 -3.36 8.29 7.14
N GLY A 14 -2.92 7.92 5.95
CA GLY A 14 -1.67 8.36 5.37
C GLY A 14 -1.55 7.94 3.93
N GLN A 15 -0.62 8.56 3.20
CA GLN A 15 -0.41 8.25 1.80
C GLN A 15 1.08 8.22 1.44
N VAL A 16 1.43 7.34 0.52
CA VAL A 16 2.74 7.30 -0.11
C VAL A 16 2.58 7.31 -1.61
N VAL A 17 3.35 8.15 -2.28
CA VAL A 17 3.45 8.19 -3.75
C VAL A 17 4.80 7.61 -4.14
N ILE A 18 4.78 6.62 -5.02
CA ILE A 18 5.95 5.86 -5.47
C ILE A 18 6.15 6.16 -6.95
N ARG A 19 7.28 6.78 -7.29
CA ARG A 19 7.74 6.88 -8.68
C ARG A 19 8.33 5.54 -9.11
N LEU A 20 7.78 4.96 -10.16
CA LEU A 20 8.25 3.71 -10.74
C LEU A 20 9.52 3.96 -11.58
N PRO A 21 10.40 2.96 -11.68
CA PRO A 21 11.64 3.07 -12.48
C PRO A 21 11.35 3.16 -13.99
N ALA A 22 10.18 2.74 -14.43
CA ALA A 22 9.70 2.82 -15.81
C ALA A 22 8.17 3.00 -15.81
N ARG A 23 7.60 3.31 -16.97
CA ARG A 23 6.15 3.25 -17.16
C ARG A 23 5.72 1.79 -17.19
N VAL A 24 4.71 1.44 -16.40
CA VAL A 24 4.27 0.05 -16.23
C VAL A 24 2.75 -0.04 -16.36
N HIS A 25 2.26 -1.08 -17.03
CA HIS A 25 0.87 -1.53 -16.93
C HIS A 25 0.71 -2.32 -15.64
N LEU A 26 0.22 -1.65 -14.59
CA LEU A 26 0.04 -2.29 -13.29
C LEU A 26 -0.93 -3.47 -13.36
N THR A 27 -0.58 -4.55 -12.66
CA THR A 27 -1.37 -5.78 -12.57
C THR A 27 -1.73 -6.14 -11.13
N ALA A 28 -0.85 -5.86 -10.17
CA ALA A 28 -1.08 -6.16 -8.76
C ALA A 28 -0.23 -5.27 -7.84
N ILE A 29 -0.64 -5.24 -6.57
CA ILE A 29 0.14 -4.64 -5.47
C ILE A 29 0.34 -5.70 -4.40
N THR A 30 1.56 -5.80 -3.86
CA THR A 30 1.82 -6.62 -2.67
C THR A 30 2.12 -5.72 -1.49
N VAL A 31 1.46 -6.00 -0.36
CA VAL A 31 1.74 -5.40 0.94
C VAL A 31 2.28 -6.50 1.86
N GLN A 32 3.40 -6.22 2.51
CA GLN A 32 3.99 -7.09 3.51
C GLN A 32 4.03 -6.39 4.86
N HIS A 33 3.72 -7.12 5.93
CA HIS A 33 3.88 -6.72 7.33
C HIS A 33 4.67 -7.80 8.09
N ILE A 34 5.13 -7.49 9.31
CA ILE A 34 5.63 -8.51 10.24
C ILE A 34 4.49 -9.36 10.79
N THR A 35 4.81 -10.56 11.27
CA THR A 35 3.85 -11.45 11.94
C THR A 35 3.72 -11.12 13.45
N LYS A 36 2.73 -11.72 14.12
CA LYS A 36 2.52 -11.56 15.57
C LYS A 36 3.69 -12.14 16.37
N GLU A 37 4.26 -13.24 15.93
CA GLU A 37 5.31 -14.01 16.64
C GLU A 37 6.62 -13.23 16.76
N VAL A 38 6.93 -12.40 15.76
CA VAL A 38 8.15 -11.57 15.77
C VAL A 38 7.89 -10.15 16.27
N SER A 39 6.65 -9.81 16.61
CA SER A 39 6.29 -8.49 17.11
C SER A 39 6.65 -8.37 18.59
N PRO A 40 7.46 -7.39 19.02
CA PRO A 40 7.78 -7.18 20.44
C PRO A 40 6.55 -6.91 21.32
N SER A 41 5.47 -6.37 20.75
CA SER A 41 4.21 -6.13 21.46
C SER A 41 3.25 -7.33 21.42
N GLY A 42 3.61 -8.43 20.75
CA GLY A 42 2.73 -9.58 20.50
C GLY A 42 1.53 -9.26 19.60
N THR A 43 1.46 -8.06 19.02
CA THR A 43 0.33 -7.58 18.21
C THR A 43 0.81 -6.94 16.91
N VAL A 44 -0.10 -6.87 15.93
CA VAL A 44 0.13 -6.22 14.62
C VAL A 44 -0.97 -5.19 14.32
N ILE A 45 -1.55 -4.60 15.36
CA ILE A 45 -2.67 -3.64 15.25
C ILE A 45 -2.29 -2.34 14.53
N SER A 46 -0.98 -2.07 14.37
CA SER A 46 -0.47 -0.94 13.59
C SER A 46 -0.36 -1.23 12.09
N ALA A 47 -0.66 -2.46 11.65
CA ALA A 47 -0.70 -2.79 10.23
C ALA A 47 -1.76 -1.95 9.50
N PRO A 48 -1.51 -1.53 8.24
CA PRO A 48 -2.55 -0.90 7.44
C PRO A 48 -3.69 -1.90 7.21
N LYS A 49 -4.93 -1.40 7.14
CA LYS A 49 -6.11 -2.22 6.91
C LYS A 49 -6.69 -1.91 5.54
N ASP A 50 -7.48 -0.85 5.41
CA ASP A 50 -8.12 -0.48 4.15
C ASP A 50 -7.19 0.43 3.36
N ILE A 51 -6.85 0.04 2.13
CA ILE A 51 -5.88 0.72 1.29
C ILE A 51 -6.51 0.95 -0.08
N ALA A 52 -6.51 2.19 -0.54
CA ALA A 52 -6.88 2.55 -1.90
C ALA A 52 -5.64 2.78 -2.77
N VAL A 53 -5.72 2.40 -4.03
CA VAL A 53 -4.62 2.57 -4.99
C VAL A 53 -5.06 3.46 -6.13
N PHE A 54 -4.18 4.40 -6.45
CA PHE A 54 -4.32 5.32 -7.58
C PHE A 54 -3.04 5.31 -8.41
N VAL A 55 -3.16 5.71 -9.67
CA VAL A 55 -2.02 5.87 -10.58
C VAL A 55 -2.05 7.22 -11.28
N SER A 56 -0.87 7.72 -11.63
CA SER A 56 -0.67 8.99 -12.32
C SER A 56 0.51 8.88 -13.29
N LEU A 57 0.50 9.71 -14.33
CA LEU A 57 1.60 9.81 -15.31
C LEU A 57 2.73 10.73 -14.85
N LEU A 58 2.38 11.80 -14.14
CA LEU A 58 3.26 12.94 -13.89
C LEU A 58 3.54 13.16 -12.39
N GLY A 59 2.73 12.59 -11.48
CA GLY A 59 3.01 12.58 -10.03
C GLY A 59 1.80 12.91 -9.17
N SER A 60 2.02 13.84 -8.23
CA SER A 60 1.00 14.45 -7.36
C SER A 60 1.18 15.98 -7.33
N SER A 61 1.09 16.63 -8.49
CA SER A 61 1.07 18.09 -8.65
C SER A 61 -0.35 18.61 -8.86
N ASP A 62 -0.58 19.87 -8.49
CA ASP A 62 -1.90 20.51 -8.56
C ASP A 62 -2.43 20.52 -10.00
N GLY A 63 -3.63 19.97 -10.21
CA GLY A 63 -4.27 19.82 -11.53
C GLY A 63 -4.16 18.43 -12.20
N GLU A 64 -3.61 17.41 -11.54
CA GLU A 64 -3.44 16.07 -12.13
C GLU A 64 -4.63 15.13 -12.00
N GLU A 65 -4.88 14.38 -13.08
CA GLU A 65 -5.89 13.34 -13.16
C GLU A 65 -5.34 12.00 -12.63
N GLU A 66 -5.58 11.72 -11.35
CA GLU A 66 -5.32 10.40 -10.77
C GLU A 66 -6.40 9.39 -11.17
N SER A 67 -5.98 8.20 -11.60
CA SER A 67 -6.91 7.11 -11.90
C SER A 67 -7.01 6.16 -10.70
N PHE A 68 -8.22 6.00 -10.15
CA PHE A 68 -8.50 5.03 -9.09
C PHE A 68 -8.49 3.59 -9.64
N LEU A 69 -7.72 2.71 -8.99
CA LEU A 69 -7.57 1.31 -9.41
C LEU A 69 -8.31 0.32 -8.51
N GLY A 70 -8.69 0.74 -7.30
CA GLY A 70 -9.43 -0.10 -6.37
C GLY A 70 -9.09 0.17 -4.91
N THR A 71 -9.87 -0.45 -4.04
CA THR A 71 -9.60 -0.54 -2.60
C THR A 71 -9.47 -2.02 -2.23
N PHE A 72 -8.52 -2.32 -1.35
CA PHE A 72 -8.32 -3.66 -0.78
C PHE A 72 -8.10 -3.57 0.72
N THR A 73 -8.33 -4.69 1.39
CA THR A 73 -8.14 -4.83 2.83
C THR A 73 -7.00 -5.81 3.09
N TYR A 74 -5.97 -5.34 3.79
CA TYR A 74 -4.91 -6.20 4.32
C TYR A 74 -5.41 -6.90 5.59
N HIS A 75 -5.34 -8.23 5.64
CA HIS A 75 -5.87 -9.02 6.75
C HIS A 75 -4.77 -9.57 7.65
N VAL A 76 -4.68 -9.07 8.89
CA VAL A 76 -3.65 -9.51 9.85
C VAL A 76 -3.76 -10.98 10.29
N GLU A 77 -4.89 -11.64 10.05
CA GLU A 77 -5.10 -13.07 10.33
C GLU A 77 -4.71 -13.98 9.16
N LYS A 78 -4.30 -13.42 8.02
CA LYS A 78 -3.78 -14.16 6.85
C LYS A 78 -2.25 -14.09 6.83
N GLU A 79 -1.67 -14.61 5.75
CA GLU A 79 -0.23 -14.52 5.48
C GLU A 79 0.32 -13.08 5.60
N PRO A 80 1.55 -12.91 6.10
CA PRO A 80 2.16 -11.59 6.27
C PRO A 80 2.38 -10.85 4.96
N ILE A 81 2.51 -11.58 3.84
CA ILE A 81 2.69 -11.08 2.48
C ILE A 81 1.37 -11.29 1.73
N GLN A 82 0.70 -10.21 1.33
CA GLN A 82 -0.58 -10.28 0.63
C GLN A 82 -0.50 -9.53 -0.70
N THR A 83 -0.86 -10.24 -1.77
CA THR A 83 -0.91 -9.69 -3.12
C THR A 83 -2.35 -9.46 -3.53
N PHE A 84 -2.63 -8.25 -4.02
CA PHE A 84 -3.93 -7.78 -4.44
C PHE A 84 -3.92 -7.56 -5.95
N PRO A 85 -4.54 -8.47 -6.73
CA PRO A 85 -4.75 -8.26 -8.16
C PRO A 85 -5.67 -7.06 -8.39
N LEU A 86 -5.32 -6.24 -9.38
CA LEU A 86 -6.16 -5.12 -9.80
C LEU A 86 -7.27 -5.63 -10.72
N LYS A 87 -8.51 -5.23 -10.47
CA LYS A 87 -9.69 -5.79 -11.17
C LYS A 87 -9.89 -5.25 -12.60
N ASN A 88 -9.31 -4.09 -12.93
CA ASN A 88 -9.47 -3.42 -14.22
C ASN A 88 -8.18 -3.48 -15.06
N VAL A 89 -7.74 -4.70 -15.39
CA VAL A 89 -6.52 -4.97 -16.16
C VAL A 89 -6.90 -5.57 -17.53
N PRO A 90 -6.27 -5.12 -18.64
CA PRO A 90 -5.21 -4.12 -18.69
C PRO A 90 -5.76 -2.69 -18.64
N LEU A 91 -5.11 -1.85 -17.84
CA LEU A 91 -5.32 -0.41 -17.93
C LEU A 91 -4.91 0.06 -19.33
N PRO A 92 -5.66 0.98 -19.96
CA PRO A 92 -5.40 1.41 -21.33
C PRO A 92 -4.05 2.11 -21.50
N ARG A 93 -3.42 2.54 -20.40
CA ARG A 93 -2.15 3.26 -20.39
C ARG A 93 -1.22 2.70 -19.30
N ALA A 94 0.08 2.79 -19.56
CA ALA A 94 1.12 2.55 -18.57
C ALA A 94 1.36 3.82 -17.74
N PHE A 95 1.62 3.66 -16.44
CA PHE A 95 1.76 4.78 -15.49
C PHE A 95 3.16 4.84 -14.89
N SER A 96 3.59 6.04 -14.49
CA SER A 96 4.91 6.27 -13.87
C SER A 96 4.83 6.39 -12.35
N TYR A 97 3.65 6.62 -11.79
CA TYR A 97 3.44 6.84 -10.36
C TYR A 97 2.31 5.98 -9.83
N VAL A 98 2.48 5.51 -8.59
CA VAL A 98 1.47 4.77 -7.84
C VAL A 98 1.31 5.43 -6.49
N LYS A 99 0.07 5.78 -6.15
CA LYS A 99 -0.28 6.27 -4.82
C LYS A 99 -1.00 5.18 -4.05
N LEU A 100 -0.50 4.88 -2.86
CA LEU A 100 -1.23 4.09 -1.86
C LEU A 100 -1.78 5.04 -0.82
N LEU A 101 -3.10 5.05 -0.67
CA LEU A 101 -3.82 5.77 0.36
C LEU A 101 -4.29 4.77 1.42
N VAL A 102 -3.65 4.78 2.58
CA VAL A 102 -4.10 4.02 3.75
C VAL A 102 -5.24 4.79 4.40
N LYS A 103 -6.41 4.14 4.50
CA LYS A 103 -7.66 4.71 5.03
C LYS A 103 -7.87 4.38 6.51
N SER A 104 -7.34 3.24 6.96
CA SER A 104 -7.50 2.71 8.31
C SER A 104 -6.35 1.78 8.69
N ASN A 105 -6.24 1.45 9.98
CA ASN A 105 -5.36 0.41 10.50
C ASN A 105 -6.15 -0.61 11.35
N TRP A 106 -5.45 -1.54 11.99
CA TRP A 106 -6.05 -2.59 12.81
C TRP A 106 -6.26 -2.21 14.29
N GLY A 107 -6.38 -0.91 14.60
CA GLY A 107 -6.79 -0.42 15.92
C GLY A 107 -5.68 0.24 16.75
N ASN A 108 -4.49 0.48 16.18
CA ASN A 108 -3.50 1.29 16.88
C ASN A 108 -3.94 2.78 16.88
N PRO A 109 -4.12 3.41 18.06
CA PRO A 109 -4.68 4.77 18.12
C PRO A 109 -3.66 5.86 17.77
N TRP A 110 -2.36 5.55 17.72
CA TRP A 110 -1.30 6.54 17.61
C TRP A 110 -0.66 6.60 16.23
N TYR A 111 -0.48 5.44 15.58
CA TYR A 111 0.24 5.35 14.32
C TYR A 111 -0.14 4.13 13.48
N THR A 112 0.28 4.16 12.23
CA THR A 112 0.22 3.02 11.30
C THR A 112 1.61 2.78 10.74
N CYS A 113 2.02 1.52 10.59
CA CYS A 113 3.34 1.15 10.10
C CYS A 113 3.25 0.37 8.78
N LEU A 114 3.83 0.95 7.73
CA LEU A 114 3.94 0.32 6.41
C LEU A 114 5.36 -0.24 6.23
N TYR A 115 5.49 -1.56 6.16
CA TYR A 115 6.79 -2.22 6.05
C TYR A 115 7.31 -2.30 4.61
N ARG A 116 6.56 -2.95 3.72
CA ARG A 116 6.97 -3.06 2.31
C ARG A 116 5.77 -3.07 1.39
N VAL A 117 5.92 -2.33 0.30
CA VAL A 117 4.99 -2.30 -0.83
C VAL A 117 5.77 -2.73 -2.06
N GLN A 118 5.16 -3.59 -2.89
CA GLN A 118 5.69 -3.95 -4.19
C GLN A 118 4.62 -3.68 -5.24
N VAL A 119 5.04 -3.11 -6.37
CA VAL A 119 4.19 -2.84 -7.53
C VAL A 119 4.57 -3.84 -8.61
N HIS A 120 3.57 -4.49 -9.19
CA HIS A 120 3.75 -5.51 -10.23
C HIS A 120 3.10 -5.07 -11.54
N GLY A 121 3.73 -5.37 -12.67
CA GLY A 121 3.19 -5.08 -13.99
C GLY A 121 4.16 -5.41 -15.11
N ARG A 122 3.79 -5.01 -16.33
CA ARG A 122 4.59 -5.18 -17.55
C ARG A 122 4.80 -3.86 -18.27
#